data_AF-A0A659QWW7-F1
#
_entry.id   AF-A0A659QWW7-F1
#
_cell.length_a   1.000
_cell.length_b   1.000
_cell.length_c   1.000
_cell.angle_alpha   90.00
_cell.angle_beta   90.00
_cell.angle_gamma   90.00
#
_symmetry.space_group_name_H-M   'P 1'
#
loop_
_entity.id
_entity.type
_entity.pdbx_description
1 polymer ?
#
loop_
_entity_poly.entity_id
_entity_poly.type
_entity_poly.pdbx_seq_one_letter_code
_entity_poly.pdbx_strand_id
1 'polypeptide(L)'
;ILQWGPLHSVLERKVPERFNALREKQISDYEGTYRKLYDEVLKSSGLVDDTDAERTIGVSAMDSAKKEFLDGLRALVDEVLGSYLTARWRLN
;
A
#
# COMPACT_ATOMS: atom_id res chain seq x y z
N ILE A 1 -2.87 13.08 -6.14
CA ILE A 1 -3.24 13.54 -4.78
C ILE A 1 -3.15 12.45 -3.74
N LEU A 2 -3.44 11.18 -4.08
CA LEU A 2 -3.46 10.08 -3.09
C LEU A 2 -2.13 9.86 -2.36
N GLN A 3 -1.00 10.34 -2.91
CA GLN A 3 0.32 10.31 -2.27
C GLN A 3 0.70 11.61 -1.55
N TRP A 4 -0.20 12.59 -1.49
CA TRP A 4 0.08 13.92 -0.93
C TRP A 4 -0.04 13.87 0.60
N GLY A 5 1.07 14.13 1.31
CA GLY A 5 1.13 14.07 2.77
C GLY A 5 0.02 14.85 3.50
N PRO A 6 -0.29 16.10 3.12
CA PRO A 6 -1.40 16.85 3.72
C PRO A 6 -2.76 16.17 3.61
N LEU A 7 -3.03 15.43 2.53
CA LEU A 7 -4.27 14.65 2.41
C LEU A 7 -4.31 13.54 3.45
N HIS A 8 -3.20 12.84 3.68
CA HIS A 8 -3.13 11.78 4.69
C HIS A 8 -3.40 12.33 6.08
N SER A 9 -2.81 13.49 6.43
CA SER A 9 -3.10 14.15 7.71
C SER A 9 -4.55 14.57 7.85
N VAL A 10 -5.24 14.94 6.76
CA VAL A 10 -6.68 15.22 6.79
C VAL A 10 -7.49 13.95 7.02
N LEU A 11 -7.16 12.86 6.32
CA LEU A 11 -7.85 11.57 6.47
C LEU A 11 -7.66 10.98 7.87
N GLU A 12 -6.44 11.02 8.41
CA GLU A 12 -6.13 10.58 9.77
C GLU A 12 -6.96 11.33 10.82
N ARG A 13 -7.26 12.62 10.59
CA ARG A 13 -8.11 13.42 11.50
C ARG A 13 -9.60 13.22 11.30
N LYS A 14 -10.04 12.91 10.07
CA LYS A 14 -11.46 12.84 9.69
C LYS A 14 -12.06 11.44 9.80
N VAL A 15 -11.26 10.43 9.47
CA VAL A 15 -11.64 9.02 9.42
C VAL A 15 -10.51 8.15 10.02
N PRO A 16 -10.11 8.42 11.29
CA PRO A 16 -8.92 7.82 11.91
C PRO A 16 -8.94 6.29 11.87
N GLU A 17 -10.03 5.67 12.28
CA GLU A 17 -10.14 4.21 12.35
C GLU A 17 -9.94 3.54 10.99
N ARG A 18 -10.59 4.06 9.95
CA ARG A 18 -10.51 3.51 8.59
C ARG A 18 -9.15 3.76 7.96
N PHE A 19 -8.57 4.94 8.19
CA PHE A 19 -7.23 5.24 7.72
C PHE A 19 -6.17 4.37 8.41
N ASN A 20 -6.28 4.17 9.73
CA ASN A 20 -5.39 3.31 10.48
C ASN A 20 -5.54 1.84 10.06
N ALA A 21 -6.76 1.36 9.83
CA ALA A 21 -6.99 0.02 9.29
C ALA A 21 -6.31 -0.19 7.92
N LEU A 22 -6.31 0.83 7.04
CA LEU A 22 -5.56 0.76 5.78
C LEU A 22 -4.04 0.70 6.00
N ARG A 23 -3.51 1.42 7.00
CA ARG A 23 -2.09 1.39 7.36
C ARG A 23 -1.66 0.04 7.94
N GLU A 24 -2.46 -0.51 8.84
CA GLU A 24 -2.24 -1.85 9.39
C GLU A 24 -2.31 -2.91 8.29
N LYS A 25 -3.30 -2.81 7.39
CA LYS A 25 -3.39 -3.68 6.22
C LYS A 25 -2.16 -3.57 5.33
N GLN A 26 -1.63 -2.36 5.08
CA GLN A 26 -0.41 -2.18 4.27
C GLN A 26 0.78 -2.94 4.85
N ILE A 27 0.95 -2.93 6.18
CA ILE A 27 2.03 -3.67 6.85
C ILE A 27 1.82 -5.17 6.66
N SER A 28 0.60 -5.67 6.89
CA SER A 28 0.25 -7.08 6.72
C SER A 28 0.41 -7.55 5.26
N ASP A 29 -0.02 -6.74 4.29
CA ASP A 29 0.12 -7.02 2.86
C ASP A 29 1.60 -7.12 2.46
N TYR A 30 2.45 -6.24 3.01
CA TYR A 30 3.90 -6.32 2.82
C TYR A 30 4.46 -7.63 3.37
N GLU A 31 4.18 -7.96 4.63
CA GLU A 31 4.71 -9.18 5.27
C GLU A 31 4.24 -10.45 4.56
N GLY A 32 2.96 -10.50 4.16
CA GLY A 32 2.39 -11.62 3.41
C GLY A 32 3.01 -11.77 2.03
N THR A 33 3.15 -10.67 1.28
CA THR A 33 3.77 -10.67 -0.05
C THR A 33 5.24 -11.02 0.03
N TYR A 34 5.96 -10.47 1.01
CA TYR A 34 7.36 -10.76 1.25
C TYR A 34 7.58 -12.24 1.55
N ARG A 35 6.80 -12.83 2.46
CA ARG A 35 6.90 -14.25 2.81
C ARG A 35 6.66 -15.13 1.58
N LYS A 36 5.64 -14.80 0.79
CA LYS A 36 5.34 -15.50 -0.46
C LYS A 36 6.52 -15.45 -1.43
N LEU A 37 7.09 -14.27 -1.69
CA LEU A 37 8.24 -14.12 -2.58
C LEU A 37 9.49 -14.82 -2.03
N TYR A 38 9.70 -14.79 -0.71
CA TYR A 38 10.79 -15.51 -0.07
C TYR A 38 10.70 -17.03 -0.33
N ASP A 39 9.50 -17.60 -0.16
CA ASP A 39 9.27 -19.03 -0.35
C ASP A 39 9.29 -19.43 -1.84
N GLU A 40 8.67 -18.64 -2.72
CA GLU A 40 8.50 -18.97 -4.14
C GLU A 40 9.71 -18.59 -5.01
N VAL A 41 10.48 -17.57 -4.62
CA VAL A 41 11.61 -17.05 -5.42
C VAL A 41 12.94 -17.41 -4.77
N LEU A 42 13.16 -17.02 -3.51
CA LEU A 42 14.48 -17.19 -2.89
C LEU A 42 14.77 -18.64 -2.53
N LYS A 43 13.86 -19.32 -1.82
CA LYS A 43 14.06 -20.73 -1.46
C LYS A 43 14.14 -21.62 -2.69
N SER A 44 13.27 -21.42 -3.67
CA SER A 44 13.22 -22.24 -4.89
C SER A 44 14.48 -22.07 -5.75
N SER A 45 15.11 -20.89 -5.72
CA SER A 45 16.31 -20.56 -6.49
C SER A 45 17.61 -20.72 -5.70
N GLY A 46 17.55 -21.12 -4.42
CA GLY A 46 18.73 -21.24 -3.55
C GLY A 46 19.39 -19.90 -3.19
N LEU A 47 18.64 -18.79 -3.23
CA LEU A 47 19.13 -17.41 -3.03
C LEU A 47 18.82 -16.87 -1.62
N VAL A 48 18.62 -17.74 -0.64
CA VAL A 48 18.18 -17.35 0.71
C VAL A 48 19.20 -16.44 1.42
N ASP A 49 20.50 -16.63 1.17
CA ASP A 49 21.58 -15.84 1.77
C ASP A 49 22.06 -14.69 0.86
N ASP A 50 21.39 -14.46 -0.26
CA ASP A 50 21.70 -13.37 -1.19
C ASP A 50 20.97 -12.09 -0.75
N THR A 51 21.71 -11.17 -0.16
CA THR A 51 21.18 -9.89 0.34
C THR A 51 20.60 -9.01 -0.77
N ASP A 52 21.13 -9.09 -1.99
CA ASP A 52 20.61 -8.30 -3.11
C ASP A 52 19.31 -8.88 -3.64
N ALA A 53 19.20 -10.22 -3.68
CA ALA A 53 17.95 -10.91 -3.99
C ALA A 53 16.88 -10.64 -2.91
N GLU A 54 17.25 -10.68 -1.64
CA GLU A 54 16.38 -10.34 -0.51
C GLU A 54 15.86 -8.90 -0.61
N ARG A 55 16.75 -7.94 -0.90
CA ARG A 55 16.37 -6.54 -1.13
C ARG A 55 15.39 -6.40 -2.30
N THR A 56 15.61 -7.14 -3.38
CA THR A 56 14.79 -7.08 -4.59
C THR A 56 13.36 -7.54 -4.33
N ILE A 57 13.18 -8.65 -3.61
CA ILE A 57 11.83 -9.10 -3.22
C ILE A 57 11.18 -8.15 -2.20
N GLY A 58 11.98 -7.54 -1.31
CA GLY A 58 11.50 -6.54 -0.35
C GLY A 58 10.93 -5.30 -1.04
N VAL A 59 11.63 -4.76 -2.04
CA VAL A 59 11.11 -3.66 -2.88
C VAL A 59 9.82 -4.06 -3.58
N SER A 60 9.79 -5.26 -4.17
CA SER A 60 8.61 -5.76 -4.87
C SER A 60 7.40 -5.91 -3.94
N ALA A 61 7.60 -6.42 -2.72
CA ALA A 61 6.57 -6.53 -1.70
C ALA A 61 6.07 -5.14 -1.24
N MET A 62 6.98 -4.18 -1.06
CA MET A 62 6.63 -2.81 -0.69
C MET A 62 5.82 -2.11 -1.78
N ASP A 63 6.19 -2.26 -3.04
CA ASP A 63 5.46 -1.69 -4.17
C ASP A 63 4.06 -2.30 -4.28
N SER A 64 3.93 -3.61 -4.09
CA SER A 64 2.64 -4.30 -4.04
C SER A 64 1.76 -3.77 -2.90
N ALA A 65 2.27 -3.72 -1.67
CA ALA A 65 1.54 -3.22 -0.52
C ALA A 65 1.14 -1.74 -0.66
N LYS A 66 2.02 -0.91 -1.24
CA LYS A 66 1.73 0.50 -1.52
C LYS A 66 0.61 0.65 -2.55
N LYS A 67 0.55 -0.21 -3.56
CA LYS A 67 -0.54 -0.20 -4.55
C LYS A 67 -1.88 -0.48 -3.88
N GLU A 68 -1.98 -1.57 -3.10
CA GLU A 68 -3.19 -1.95 -2.36
C GLU A 68 -3.63 -0.84 -1.38
N PHE A 69 -2.67 -0.23 -0.67
CA PHE A 69 -2.94 0.91 0.20
C PHE A 69 -3.55 2.09 -0.56
N LEU A 70 -2.98 2.45 -1.72
CA LEU A 70 -3.48 3.56 -2.53
C LEU A 70 -4.86 3.28 -3.13
N ASP A 71 -5.15 2.03 -3.50
CA ASP A 71 -6.46 1.62 -3.99
C ASP A 71 -7.51 1.72 -2.87
N GLY A 72 -7.19 1.27 -1.65
CA GLY A 72 -8.04 1.47 -0.48
C GLY A 72 -8.23 2.96 -0.11
N LEU A 73 -7.16 3.75 -0.22
CA LEU A 73 -7.20 5.19 0.05
C LEU A 73 -8.02 5.95 -0.99
N ARG A 74 -8.03 5.53 -2.26
CA ARG A 74 -8.90 6.10 -3.29
C ARG A 74 -10.36 5.98 -2.89
N ALA A 75 -10.81 4.78 -2.51
CA ALA A 75 -12.19 4.56 -2.06
C ALA A 75 -12.56 5.44 -0.87
N LEU A 76 -11.64 5.59 0.09
CA LEU A 76 -11.84 6.46 1.26
C LEU A 76 -11.93 7.95 0.88
N VAL A 77 -11.10 8.40 -0.05
CA VAL A 77 -11.08 9.79 -0.54
C VAL A 77 -12.35 10.11 -1.32
N ASP A 78 -12.82 9.20 -2.17
CA ASP A 78 -14.05 9.39 -2.92
C ASP A 78 -15.27 9.51 -2.00
N GLU A 79 -15.29 8.77 -0.88
CA GLU A 79 -16.36 8.87 0.10
C GLU A 79 -16.32 10.18 0.89
N VAL A 80 -15.13 10.58 1.38
CA VAL A 80 -14.98 11.73 2.29
C VAL A 80 -14.92 13.07 1.54
N LEU A 81 -14.25 13.10 0.38
CA LEU A 81 -13.95 14.31 -0.38
C LEU A 81 -14.57 14.31 -1.78
N GLY A 82 -15.25 13.24 -2.20
CA GLY A 82 -15.74 13.12 -3.56
C GLY A 82 -16.75 14.20 -3.99
N SER A 83 -17.40 14.90 -3.06
CA SER A 83 -18.25 16.07 -3.36
C SER A 83 -17.44 17.35 -3.64
N TYR A 84 -16.21 17.45 -3.13
CA TYR A 84 -15.29 18.56 -3.32
C TYR A 84 -14.34 18.35 -4.50
N LEU A 85 -14.15 17.09 -4.91
CA LEU A 85 -13.31 16.71 -6.04
C LEU A 85 -14.10 16.76 -7.35
N THR A 86 -13.54 17.39 -8.38
CA THR A 86 -14.17 17.50 -9.71
C THR A 86 -14.38 16.14 -10.36
N ALA A 87 -15.33 16.01 -11.29
CA ALA A 87 -15.66 14.74 -11.96
C ALA A 87 -14.45 14.01 -12.60
N ARG A 88 -13.40 14.76 -13.01
CA ARG A 88 -12.14 14.22 -13.53
C ARG A 88 -11.33 13.40 -12.51
N TRP A 89 -11.60 13.56 -11.21
CA TRP A 89 -11.02 12.72 -10.15
C TRP A 89 -11.62 11.31 -10.11
N ARG A 90 -12.91 11.17 -10.43
CA ARG A 90 -13.63 9.88 -10.36
C ARG A 90 -13.37 8.97 -11.56
N LEU A 91 -12.73 9.50 -12.61
CA LEU A 91 -12.49 8.81 -13.89
C LEU A 91 -11.07 8.26 -14.03
N ASN A 92 -10.17 8.54 -13.09
CA ASN A 92 -8.74 8.16 -13.11
C ASN A 92 -8.34 7.39 -11.86
#